data_AF-A0A0M9DK88-F1
#
_entry.id   AF-A0A0M9DK88-F1
#
_cell.length_a   1.000
_cell.length_b   1.000
_cell.length_c   1.000
_cell.angle_alpha   90.00
_cell.angle_beta   90.00
_cell.angle_gamma   90.00
#
_symmetry.space_group_name_H-M   'P 1'
#
loop_
_entity.id
_entity.type
_entity.pdbx_description
1 polymer ?
#
loop_
_entity_poly.entity_id
_entity_poly.type
_entity_poly.pdbx_seq_one_letter_code
_entity_poly.pdbx_strand_id
1 'polypeptide(L)'
;MQLIRIRTDDELMWYKEIWDDMLEQEDNDNPFIEFAWFYNWWQMLGRKERVELYAVEHKGMIIAFFPFTVAIRWGIRVYTFAGEDIAYYTGIIAKKEWFMQATTFVFDELRRKHQHIIFSLHGLLESKQSTTTIEQYFVEKQLPAHIFRIVTPYLALSEQQQNVHTIDQQASKLRNLGLLTKHMPLQDELWQMFRLFDRQQRKRVGTSGFIRGKNREFFERLAMLQGEALEVKIHALLFENQWIACTYGLCCRGRYITYARAYEPLFHIFGVERMANQETIQRAYAANYRLLDMGIGYEPYKLEWRSGVDFTRNMLASSGTKRTKLLAGFLTLKERLKNFAKGSQHWQQPLLGQLRLLVKYGKVKDWLEYGQQFVERFIRLQQVTLYELSPSEAIAPQQPVGNLFMEMSIQEAMQLEQKELMDLFYKGYTLYKDPFAETNKLAFALHASHWHMDTLQITEALPKQTCFLSHDDATQIDIITAYFRHSKPTQALWITAGFWQWRKRKRLIQLGYQPISRIKHYKMAYYKRHHVEKYTESGGDVHSVH
;
A
#
# COMPACT_ATOMS: atom_id res chain seq x y z
N MET A 1 -42.92 -18.09 -14.28
CA MET A 1 -42.00 -16.94 -14.19
C MET A 1 -41.67 -16.53 -15.61
N GLN A 2 -41.41 -15.25 -15.84
CA GLN A 2 -41.02 -14.72 -17.12
C GLN A 2 -39.65 -14.06 -17.00
N LEU A 3 -38.80 -14.24 -18.02
CA LEU A 3 -37.49 -13.64 -18.08
C LEU A 3 -37.53 -12.40 -18.97
N ILE A 4 -37.38 -11.23 -18.37
CA ILE A 4 -37.29 -9.95 -19.08
C ILE A 4 -35.81 -9.61 -19.24
N ARG A 5 -35.42 -9.18 -20.43
CA ARG A 5 -34.05 -8.70 -20.70
C ARG A 5 -34.07 -7.19 -20.82
N ILE A 6 -33.34 -6.52 -19.93
CA ILE A 6 -33.10 -5.07 -19.94
C ILE A 6 -31.86 -4.83 -20.80
N ARG A 7 -31.98 -4.01 -21.84
CA ARG A 7 -30.97 -3.88 -22.90
C ARG A 7 -30.16 -2.60 -22.82
N THR A 8 -30.69 -1.56 -22.18
CA THR A 8 -30.07 -0.24 -22.11
C THR A 8 -30.06 0.29 -20.68
N ASP A 9 -29.16 1.23 -20.40
CA ASP A 9 -29.15 1.97 -19.14
C ASP A 9 -30.41 2.83 -18.96
N ASP A 10 -31.04 3.29 -20.05
CA ASP A 10 -32.30 4.04 -19.99
C ASP A 10 -33.49 3.16 -19.55
N GLU A 11 -33.60 1.93 -20.09
CA GLU A 11 -34.63 0.96 -19.66
C GLU A 11 -34.47 0.57 -18.19
N LEU A 12 -33.22 0.50 -17.70
CA LEU A 12 -32.93 0.18 -16.31
C LEU A 12 -33.53 1.20 -15.33
N MET A 13 -33.63 2.47 -15.70
CA MET A 13 -34.19 3.52 -14.83
C MET A 13 -35.62 3.24 -14.40
N TRP A 14 -36.42 2.53 -15.20
CA TRP A 14 -37.79 2.16 -14.86
C TRP A 14 -37.89 1.17 -13.69
N TYR A 15 -36.79 0.48 -13.39
CA TYR A 15 -36.72 -0.53 -12.34
C TYR A 15 -36.00 -0.03 -11.09
N LYS A 16 -35.61 1.25 -11.03
CA LYS A 16 -34.83 1.81 -9.92
C LYS A 16 -35.47 1.54 -8.56
N GLU A 17 -36.72 1.96 -8.38
CA GLU A 17 -37.43 1.83 -7.10
C GLU A 17 -37.53 0.36 -6.68
N ILE A 18 -37.92 -0.51 -7.62
CA ILE A 18 -38.04 -1.95 -7.36
C ILE A 18 -36.69 -2.58 -6.97
N TRP A 19 -35.59 -2.15 -7.60
CA TRP A 19 -34.25 -2.62 -7.30
C TRP A 19 -33.78 -2.17 -5.92
N ASP A 20 -33.93 -0.88 -5.62
CA ASP A 20 -33.52 -0.30 -4.34
C ASP A 20 -34.33 -0.92 -3.18
N ASP A 21 -35.65 -1.07 -3.35
CA ASP A 21 -36.56 -1.68 -2.37
C ASP A 21 -36.15 -3.13 -2.04
N MET A 22 -35.74 -3.92 -3.04
CA MET A 22 -35.27 -5.29 -2.81
C MET A 22 -34.00 -5.32 -1.96
N LEU A 23 -33.05 -4.41 -2.19
CA LEU A 23 -31.81 -4.36 -1.44
C LEU A 23 -32.02 -3.82 -0.02
N GLU A 24 -32.92 -2.85 0.14
CA GLU A 24 -33.28 -2.30 1.44
C GLU A 24 -34.00 -3.32 2.32
N GLN A 25 -35.00 -4.03 1.79
CA GLN A 25 -35.74 -5.06 2.55
C GLN A 25 -34.85 -6.20 3.04
N GLU A 26 -33.75 -6.49 2.34
CA GLU A 26 -32.80 -7.55 2.67
C GLU A 26 -31.59 -7.05 3.47
N ASP A 27 -31.59 -5.78 3.93
CA ASP A 27 -30.46 -5.12 4.60
C ASP A 27 -29.12 -5.39 3.88
N ASN A 28 -29.14 -5.26 2.55
CA ASN A 28 -27.99 -5.63 1.73
C ASN A 28 -26.85 -4.61 1.91
N ASP A 29 -25.71 -5.05 2.38
CA ASP A 29 -24.56 -4.18 2.65
C ASP A 29 -23.51 -4.14 1.52
N ASN A 30 -23.84 -4.67 0.33
CA ASN A 30 -22.93 -4.73 -0.81
C ASN A 30 -23.08 -3.49 -1.72
N PRO A 31 -22.15 -2.51 -1.68
CA PRO A 31 -22.26 -1.28 -2.48
C PRO A 31 -22.18 -1.53 -3.99
N PHE A 32 -21.60 -2.65 -4.43
CA PHE A 32 -21.35 -2.94 -5.84
C PHE A 32 -22.58 -3.48 -6.59
N ILE A 33 -23.67 -3.78 -5.88
CA ILE A 33 -24.95 -4.18 -6.50
C ILE A 33 -26.05 -3.14 -6.27
N GLU A 34 -25.76 -2.04 -5.59
CA GLU A 34 -26.67 -0.90 -5.49
C GLU A 34 -26.97 -0.35 -6.88
N PHE A 35 -28.21 0.08 -7.09
CA PHE A 35 -28.63 0.65 -8.37
C PHE A 35 -27.70 1.81 -8.78
N ALA A 36 -27.42 2.71 -7.84
CA ALA A 36 -26.58 3.88 -8.09
C ALA A 36 -25.17 3.49 -8.54
N TRP A 37 -24.57 2.45 -7.96
CA TRP A 37 -23.26 1.97 -8.40
C TRP A 37 -23.35 1.33 -9.80
N PHE A 38 -24.28 0.40 -9.98
CA PHE A 38 -24.40 -0.39 -11.20
C PHE A 38 -24.77 0.46 -12.41
N TYR A 39 -25.72 1.38 -12.26
CA TYR A 39 -26.13 2.33 -13.30
C TYR A 39 -24.94 3.17 -13.77
N ASN A 40 -24.22 3.80 -12.84
CA ASN A 40 -23.06 4.63 -13.18
C ASN A 40 -21.94 3.80 -13.83
N TRP A 41 -21.71 2.57 -13.35
CA TRP A 41 -20.76 1.65 -13.95
C TRP A 41 -21.16 1.32 -15.39
N TRP A 42 -22.43 1.00 -15.64
CA TRP A 42 -22.92 0.65 -16.98
C TRP A 42 -22.75 1.84 -17.93
N GLN A 43 -23.19 3.04 -17.53
CA GLN A 43 -23.08 4.25 -18.36
C GLN A 43 -21.65 4.55 -18.79
N MET A 44 -20.69 4.43 -17.89
CA MET A 44 -19.32 4.90 -18.12
C MET A 44 -18.42 3.81 -18.71
N LEU A 45 -18.52 2.59 -18.17
CA LEU A 45 -17.61 1.49 -18.44
C LEU A 45 -18.32 0.35 -19.17
N GLY A 46 -19.49 -0.06 -18.66
CA GLY A 46 -20.24 -1.21 -19.15
C GLY A 46 -20.77 -1.07 -20.58
N ARG A 47 -20.87 0.13 -21.17
CA ARG A 47 -21.27 0.30 -22.59
C ARG A 47 -20.35 -0.39 -23.59
N LYS A 48 -19.07 -0.60 -23.24
CA LYS A 48 -18.13 -1.37 -24.07
C LYS A 48 -18.24 -2.87 -23.81
N GLU A 49 -18.89 -3.23 -22.71
CA GLU A 49 -19.16 -4.60 -22.32
C GLU A 49 -20.54 -5.00 -22.86
N ARG A 50 -20.72 -6.29 -23.14
CA ARG A 50 -22.03 -6.81 -23.56
C ARG A 50 -22.85 -7.10 -22.31
N VAL A 51 -23.37 -6.06 -21.68
CA VAL A 51 -24.24 -6.19 -20.51
C VAL A 51 -25.52 -6.92 -20.93
N GLU A 52 -25.86 -7.97 -20.17
CA GLU A 52 -27.11 -8.70 -20.26
C GLU A 52 -27.74 -8.73 -18.87
N LEU A 53 -28.51 -7.68 -18.56
CA LEU A 53 -29.27 -7.63 -17.34
C LEU A 53 -30.60 -8.35 -17.52
N TYR A 54 -30.89 -9.31 -16.64
CA TYR A 54 -32.15 -10.02 -16.63
C TYR A 54 -32.97 -9.67 -15.40
N ALA A 55 -34.26 -9.37 -15.58
CA ALA A 55 -35.24 -9.26 -14.52
C ALA A 55 -36.18 -10.48 -14.57
N VAL A 56 -36.51 -11.04 -13.42
CA VAL A 56 -37.45 -12.16 -13.30
C VAL A 56 -38.78 -11.64 -12.83
N GLU A 57 -39.83 -11.89 -13.60
CA GLU A 57 -41.20 -11.53 -13.27
C GLU A 57 -41.99 -12.77 -12.81
N HIS A 58 -42.74 -12.61 -11.72
CA HIS A 58 -43.70 -13.58 -11.24
C HIS A 58 -45.02 -12.88 -10.92
N LYS A 59 -46.11 -13.25 -11.63
CA LYS A 59 -47.46 -12.72 -11.44
C LYS A 59 -47.53 -11.17 -11.50
N GLY A 60 -46.90 -10.55 -12.50
CA GLY A 60 -46.91 -9.09 -12.65
C GLY A 60 -45.85 -8.35 -11.84
N MET A 61 -45.11 -9.04 -10.95
CA MET A 61 -44.12 -8.41 -10.06
C MET A 61 -42.71 -8.86 -10.43
N ILE A 62 -41.78 -7.93 -10.49
CA ILE A 62 -40.35 -8.26 -10.58
C ILE A 62 -39.89 -8.76 -9.21
N ILE A 63 -39.23 -9.91 -9.19
CA ILE A 63 -38.80 -10.60 -7.95
C ILE A 63 -37.28 -10.77 -7.85
N ALA A 64 -36.54 -10.57 -8.95
CA ALA A 64 -35.09 -10.68 -8.97
C ALA A 64 -34.45 -9.97 -10.18
N PHE A 65 -33.18 -9.59 -10.04
CA PHE A 65 -32.29 -9.10 -11.09
C PHE A 65 -30.96 -9.86 -11.12
N PHE A 66 -30.47 -10.12 -12.33
CA PHE A 66 -29.24 -10.85 -12.61
C PHE A 66 -28.35 -10.00 -13.53
N PRO A 67 -27.44 -9.18 -12.96
CA PRO A 67 -26.57 -8.29 -13.72
C PRO A 67 -25.39 -9.07 -14.31
N PHE A 68 -25.55 -9.59 -15.54
CA PHE A 68 -24.47 -10.28 -16.24
C PHE A 68 -23.81 -9.41 -17.31
N THR A 69 -22.59 -9.81 -17.66
CA THR A 69 -21.89 -9.48 -18.89
C THR A 69 -21.58 -10.74 -19.67
N VAL A 70 -21.65 -10.68 -21.00
CA VAL A 70 -21.50 -11.87 -21.85
C VAL A 70 -20.38 -11.71 -22.87
N ALA A 71 -19.35 -12.53 -22.75
CA ALA A 71 -18.32 -12.68 -23.76
C ALA A 71 -18.57 -13.92 -24.63
N ILE A 72 -18.30 -13.82 -25.94
CA ILE A 72 -18.28 -14.99 -26.82
C ILE A 72 -16.83 -15.37 -27.09
N ARG A 73 -16.42 -16.58 -26.70
CA ARG A 73 -15.07 -17.13 -26.92
C ARG A 73 -15.18 -18.49 -27.59
N TRP A 74 -14.65 -18.63 -28.80
CA TRP A 74 -14.73 -19.89 -29.57
C TRP A 74 -16.16 -20.44 -29.71
N GLY A 75 -17.14 -19.54 -29.90
CA GLY A 75 -18.56 -19.89 -29.96
C GLY A 75 -19.22 -20.26 -28.62
N ILE A 76 -18.47 -20.19 -27.52
CA ILE A 76 -18.97 -20.42 -26.15
C ILE A 76 -19.38 -19.08 -25.56
N ARG A 77 -20.59 -19.01 -24.97
CA ARG A 77 -21.01 -17.85 -24.17
C ARG A 77 -20.47 -17.98 -22.75
N VAL A 78 -19.72 -16.98 -22.31
CA VAL A 78 -19.20 -16.88 -20.95
C VAL A 78 -19.99 -15.78 -20.25
N TYR A 79 -20.84 -16.17 -19.29
CA TYR A 79 -21.56 -15.25 -18.41
C TYR A 79 -20.68 -14.94 -17.21
N THR A 80 -20.40 -13.67 -17.00
CA THR A 80 -19.73 -13.14 -15.81
C THR A 80 -20.69 -12.17 -15.12
N PHE A 81 -20.56 -11.97 -13.82
CA PHE A 81 -21.25 -10.83 -13.20
C PHE A 81 -20.67 -9.54 -13.79
N ALA A 82 -21.54 -8.54 -13.92
CA ALA A 82 -21.11 -7.22 -14.35
C ALA A 82 -20.23 -6.56 -13.29
N GLY A 83 -19.34 -5.66 -13.72
CA GLY A 83 -18.35 -5.04 -12.83
C GLY A 83 -17.08 -5.86 -12.64
N GLU A 84 -16.82 -6.87 -13.48
CA GLU A 84 -15.59 -7.67 -13.43
C GLU A 84 -14.33 -6.76 -13.45
N ASP A 85 -13.34 -7.12 -12.62
CA ASP A 85 -12.11 -6.36 -12.37
C ASP A 85 -12.26 -5.01 -11.61
N ILE A 86 -13.49 -4.56 -11.33
CA ILE A 86 -13.75 -3.30 -10.59
C ILE A 86 -14.50 -3.56 -9.28
N ALA A 87 -15.57 -4.34 -9.31
CA ALA A 87 -16.32 -4.73 -8.12
C ALA A 87 -15.54 -5.76 -7.30
N TYR A 88 -15.48 -5.56 -5.97
CA TYR A 88 -14.97 -6.61 -5.09
C TYR A 88 -16.01 -7.70 -4.91
N TYR A 89 -17.26 -7.30 -4.68
CA TYR A 89 -18.36 -8.23 -4.46
C TYR A 89 -19.41 -8.07 -5.54
N THR A 90 -20.03 -9.17 -5.92
CA THR A 90 -21.16 -9.20 -6.85
C THR A 90 -22.17 -10.22 -6.37
N GLY A 91 -23.35 -10.24 -6.98
CA GLY A 91 -24.37 -11.21 -6.63
C GLY A 91 -25.65 -11.01 -7.40
N ILE A 92 -26.65 -11.78 -7.01
CA ILE A 92 -28.02 -11.70 -7.51
C ILE A 92 -28.78 -10.76 -6.57
N ILE A 93 -29.59 -9.87 -7.13
CA ILE A 93 -30.53 -9.04 -6.37
C ILE A 93 -31.86 -9.77 -6.38
N ALA A 94 -32.33 -10.24 -5.24
CA ALA A 94 -33.61 -10.93 -5.11
C ALA A 94 -34.04 -10.91 -3.65
N LYS A 95 -35.35 -10.98 -3.42
CA LYS A 95 -35.85 -11.25 -2.06
C LYS A 95 -35.51 -12.67 -1.64
N LYS A 96 -35.23 -12.88 -0.35
CA LYS A 96 -34.76 -14.15 0.21
C LYS A 96 -35.66 -15.34 -0.12
N GLU A 97 -36.97 -15.12 -0.12
CA GLU A 97 -37.99 -16.13 -0.43
C GLU A 97 -37.97 -16.61 -1.90
N TRP A 98 -37.56 -15.75 -2.83
CA TRP A 98 -37.52 -16.05 -4.27
C TRP A 98 -36.15 -16.49 -4.76
N PHE A 99 -35.11 -16.32 -3.94
CA PHE A 99 -33.71 -16.44 -4.34
C PHE A 99 -33.39 -17.75 -5.09
N MET A 100 -33.74 -18.90 -4.50
CA MET A 100 -33.49 -20.22 -5.11
C MET A 100 -34.30 -20.46 -6.38
N GLN A 101 -35.59 -20.09 -6.35
CA GLN A 101 -36.49 -20.33 -7.47
C GLN A 101 -36.11 -19.45 -8.67
N ALA A 102 -35.84 -18.17 -8.44
CA ALA A 102 -35.39 -17.23 -9.47
C ALA A 102 -34.02 -17.64 -10.04
N THR A 103 -33.07 -18.03 -9.19
CA THR A 103 -31.75 -18.52 -9.63
C THR A 103 -31.90 -19.75 -10.51
N THR A 104 -32.63 -20.76 -10.05
CA THR A 104 -32.84 -21.99 -10.83
C THR A 104 -33.50 -21.68 -12.18
N PHE A 105 -34.55 -20.84 -12.17
CA PHE A 105 -35.26 -20.44 -13.38
C PHE A 105 -34.35 -19.75 -14.40
N VAL A 106 -33.56 -18.75 -13.98
CA VAL A 106 -32.67 -18.02 -14.90
C VAL A 106 -31.58 -18.92 -15.46
N PHE A 107 -30.89 -19.68 -14.62
CA PHE A 107 -29.79 -20.52 -15.09
C PHE A 107 -30.30 -21.67 -15.99
N ASP A 108 -31.47 -22.25 -15.71
CA ASP A 108 -32.08 -23.26 -16.58
C ASP A 108 -32.52 -22.65 -17.93
N GLU A 109 -33.12 -21.46 -17.93
CA GLU A 109 -33.50 -20.75 -19.17
C GLU A 109 -32.29 -20.42 -20.04
N LEU A 110 -31.19 -19.94 -19.44
CA LEU A 110 -29.95 -19.66 -20.18
C LEU A 110 -29.38 -20.93 -20.81
N ARG A 111 -29.37 -22.05 -20.07
CA ARG A 111 -28.92 -23.36 -20.57
C ARG A 111 -29.81 -23.92 -21.67
N ARG A 112 -31.13 -23.74 -21.56
CA ARG A 112 -32.08 -24.15 -22.60
C ARG A 112 -31.84 -23.36 -23.89
N LYS A 113 -31.57 -22.06 -23.77
CA LYS A 113 -31.33 -21.17 -24.90
C LYS A 113 -29.97 -21.40 -25.57
N HIS A 114 -28.96 -21.87 -24.84
CA HIS A 114 -27.61 -22.00 -25.37
C HIS A 114 -26.93 -23.31 -24.95
N GLN A 115 -26.47 -24.08 -25.95
CA GLN A 115 -25.81 -25.37 -25.72
C GLN A 115 -24.41 -25.23 -25.08
N HIS A 116 -23.64 -24.21 -25.48
CA HIS A 116 -22.26 -24.00 -25.05
C HIS A 116 -22.15 -22.79 -24.12
N ILE A 117 -22.19 -23.03 -22.81
CA ILE A 117 -22.14 -21.98 -21.78
C ILE A 117 -21.06 -22.28 -20.73
N ILE A 118 -20.44 -21.21 -20.25
CA ILE A 118 -19.66 -21.17 -19.02
C ILE A 118 -20.21 -20.04 -18.15
N PHE A 119 -20.39 -20.32 -16.86
CA PHE A 119 -20.65 -19.33 -15.83
C PHE A 119 -19.33 -19.08 -15.10
N SER A 120 -18.81 -17.86 -15.17
CA SER A 120 -17.57 -17.42 -14.51
C SER A 120 -17.93 -16.30 -13.54
N LEU A 121 -18.39 -16.69 -12.35
CA LEU A 121 -19.01 -15.82 -11.38
C LEU A 121 -17.95 -15.43 -10.34
N HIS A 122 -17.51 -14.18 -10.36
CA HIS A 122 -16.52 -13.65 -9.41
C HIS A 122 -17.22 -12.99 -8.21
N GLY A 123 -16.46 -12.54 -7.22
CA GLY A 123 -16.96 -11.61 -6.20
C GLY A 123 -18.06 -12.16 -5.28
N LEU A 124 -18.26 -13.48 -5.22
CA LEU A 124 -19.31 -14.09 -4.40
C LEU A 124 -18.86 -14.20 -2.95
N LEU A 125 -19.32 -13.31 -2.08
CA LEU A 125 -18.97 -13.35 -0.66
C LEU A 125 -19.59 -14.57 0.03
N GLU A 126 -18.79 -15.39 0.69
CA GLU A 126 -19.16 -16.72 1.20
C GLU A 126 -20.27 -16.69 2.23
N SER A 127 -20.33 -15.63 3.05
CA SER A 127 -21.41 -15.39 4.00
C SER A 127 -22.77 -15.02 3.38
N LYS A 128 -22.83 -14.68 2.08
CA LYS A 128 -24.04 -14.14 1.44
C LYS A 128 -24.82 -15.20 0.67
N GLN A 129 -26.15 -15.00 0.61
CA GLN A 129 -27.10 -15.97 0.02
C GLN A 129 -26.87 -16.26 -1.47
N SER A 130 -26.34 -15.30 -2.23
CA SER A 130 -25.96 -15.53 -3.64
C SER A 130 -25.03 -16.74 -3.79
N THR A 131 -24.01 -16.82 -2.93
CA THR A 131 -22.97 -17.84 -3.00
C THR A 131 -23.53 -19.23 -2.75
N THR A 132 -24.29 -19.39 -1.65
CA THR A 132 -24.85 -20.67 -1.25
C THR A 132 -25.87 -21.18 -2.26
N THR A 133 -26.74 -20.29 -2.77
CA THR A 133 -27.78 -20.63 -3.74
C THR A 133 -27.20 -21.08 -5.08
N ILE A 134 -26.19 -20.36 -5.60
CA ILE A 134 -25.55 -20.69 -6.87
C ILE A 134 -24.79 -22.02 -6.77
N GLU A 135 -24.07 -22.23 -5.66
CA GLU A 135 -23.36 -23.49 -5.41
C GLU A 135 -24.33 -24.67 -5.33
N GLN A 136 -25.42 -24.52 -4.58
CA GLN A 136 -26.47 -25.53 -4.49
C GLN A 136 -27.05 -25.85 -5.88
N TYR A 137 -27.38 -24.84 -6.69
CA TYR A 137 -27.84 -25.05 -8.06
C TYR A 137 -26.82 -25.84 -8.91
N PHE A 138 -25.51 -25.52 -8.81
CA PHE A 138 -24.48 -26.27 -9.55
C PHE A 138 -24.38 -27.73 -9.11
N VAL A 139 -24.52 -28.00 -7.80
CA VAL A 139 -24.53 -29.36 -7.26
C VAL A 139 -25.77 -30.13 -7.72
N GLU A 140 -26.97 -29.56 -7.56
CA GLU A 140 -28.24 -30.20 -7.93
C GLU A 140 -28.30 -30.53 -9.43
N LYS A 141 -27.78 -29.65 -10.27
CA LYS A 141 -27.72 -29.85 -11.73
C LYS A 141 -26.48 -30.61 -12.20
N GLN A 142 -25.64 -31.10 -11.28
CA GLN A 142 -24.41 -31.85 -11.53
C GLN A 142 -23.48 -31.15 -12.54
N LEU A 143 -23.38 -29.83 -12.45
CA LEU A 143 -22.53 -29.04 -13.33
C LEU A 143 -21.08 -29.11 -12.85
N PRO A 144 -20.10 -29.45 -13.72
CA PRO A 144 -18.69 -29.39 -13.35
C PRO A 144 -18.31 -27.96 -12.98
N ALA A 145 -18.02 -27.74 -11.70
CA ALA A 145 -17.70 -26.45 -11.13
C ALA A 145 -16.32 -26.45 -10.44
N HIS A 146 -15.57 -25.37 -10.62
CA HIS A 146 -14.34 -25.09 -9.88
C HIS A 146 -14.56 -23.85 -9.03
N ILE A 147 -14.27 -23.96 -7.73
CA ILE A 147 -14.42 -22.87 -6.78
C ILE A 147 -13.03 -22.44 -6.32
N PHE A 148 -12.72 -21.17 -6.49
CA PHE A 148 -11.53 -20.52 -5.97
C PHE A 148 -11.91 -19.60 -4.82
N ARG A 149 -11.09 -19.57 -3.78
CA ARG A 149 -11.39 -18.85 -2.56
C ARG A 149 -10.26 -17.86 -2.27
N ILE A 150 -10.61 -16.64 -1.91
CA ILE A 150 -9.67 -15.58 -1.53
C ILE A 150 -10.14 -14.98 -0.20
N VAL A 151 -9.21 -14.72 0.72
CA VAL A 151 -9.55 -14.15 2.03
C VAL A 151 -10.09 -12.72 1.90
N THR A 152 -11.09 -12.40 2.72
CA THR A 152 -11.73 -11.09 2.85
C THR A 152 -11.75 -10.71 4.33
N PRO A 153 -10.63 -10.14 4.84
CA PRO A 153 -10.54 -9.73 6.24
C PRO A 153 -11.44 -8.54 6.56
N TYR A 154 -12.07 -8.59 7.73
CA TYR A 154 -12.89 -7.50 8.23
C TYR A 154 -12.64 -7.24 9.72
N LEU A 155 -13.04 -6.07 10.16
CA LEU A 155 -13.06 -5.62 11.54
C LEU A 155 -14.49 -5.31 11.95
N ALA A 156 -15.02 -6.09 12.88
CA ALA A 156 -16.27 -5.79 13.57
C ALA A 156 -16.01 -4.64 14.55
N LEU A 157 -16.71 -3.52 14.37
CA LEU A 157 -16.48 -2.29 15.13
C LEU A 157 -17.15 -2.30 16.52
N SER A 158 -17.78 -3.41 16.91
CA SER A 158 -18.28 -3.66 18.26
C SER A 158 -17.16 -3.99 19.27
N GLU A 159 -15.96 -4.33 18.80
CA GLU A 159 -14.83 -4.77 19.63
C GLU A 159 -13.77 -3.66 19.74
N GLN A 160 -13.49 -3.19 20.96
CA GLN A 160 -12.41 -2.23 21.22
C GLN A 160 -11.04 -2.84 20.91
N GLN A 161 -10.16 -2.10 20.21
CA GLN A 161 -8.83 -2.60 19.83
C GLN A 161 -7.69 -2.15 20.75
N GLN A 162 -6.69 -3.04 20.88
CA GLN A 162 -5.54 -2.96 21.79
C GLN A 162 -4.18 -2.60 21.12
N ASN A 163 -4.13 -2.29 19.82
CA ASN A 163 -2.85 -2.06 19.09
C ASN A 163 -2.52 -0.58 18.79
N VAL A 164 -2.77 0.31 19.75
CA VAL A 164 -2.61 1.78 19.57
C VAL A 164 -1.16 2.27 19.79
N HIS A 165 -0.40 1.60 20.66
CA HIS A 165 0.84 2.17 21.22
C HIS A 165 1.99 2.36 20.20
N THR A 166 2.20 1.43 19.26
CA THR A 166 3.32 1.52 18.31
C THR A 166 3.09 2.59 17.24
N ILE A 167 1.84 2.82 16.86
CA ILE A 167 1.49 3.79 15.82
C ILE A 167 1.60 5.21 16.37
N ASP A 168 1.21 5.40 17.63
CA ASP A 168 1.35 6.69 18.31
C ASP A 168 2.81 7.16 18.39
N GLN A 169 3.77 6.24 18.59
CA GLN A 169 5.19 6.57 18.57
C GLN A 169 5.65 7.07 17.19
N GLN A 170 5.25 6.37 16.12
CA GLN A 170 5.60 6.77 14.75
C GLN A 170 4.91 8.09 14.36
N ALA A 171 3.67 8.29 14.79
CA ALA A 171 2.90 9.51 14.52
C ALA A 171 3.49 10.70 15.28
N SER A 172 3.91 10.49 16.52
CA SER A 172 4.60 11.50 17.34
C SER A 172 5.90 11.96 16.67
N LYS A 173 6.72 11.04 16.15
CA LYS A 173 7.93 11.41 15.38
C LYS A 173 7.62 12.30 14.20
N LEU A 174 6.58 11.99 13.42
CA LEU A 174 6.20 12.80 12.28
C LEU A 174 5.64 14.17 12.71
N ARG A 175 4.81 14.22 13.76
CA ARG A 175 4.26 15.47 14.33
C ARG A 175 5.33 16.39 14.92
N ASN A 176 6.43 15.83 15.41
CA ASN A 176 7.57 16.63 15.88
C ASN A 176 8.32 17.33 14.72
N LEU A 177 8.16 16.85 13.49
CA LEU A 177 8.82 17.41 12.31
C LEU A 177 7.94 18.44 11.57
N GLY A 178 6.65 18.48 11.85
CA GLY A 178 5.71 19.38 11.18
C GLY A 178 4.25 19.10 11.50
N LEU A 179 3.38 19.88 10.87
CA LEU A 179 1.94 19.83 11.09
C LEU A 179 1.31 18.65 10.32
N LEU A 180 0.72 17.71 11.08
CA LEU A 180 -0.05 16.59 10.55
C LEU A 180 -1.55 16.84 10.74
N THR A 181 -2.29 17.01 9.65
CA THR A 181 -3.73 17.28 9.65
C THR A 181 -4.53 16.19 8.94
N LYS A 182 -5.79 16.05 9.34
CA LYS A 182 -6.74 15.14 8.72
C LYS A 182 -7.68 15.97 7.85
N HIS A 183 -7.96 15.51 6.64
CA HIS A 183 -8.76 16.26 5.67
C HIS A 183 -9.83 15.39 5.02
N MET A 184 -11.00 15.98 4.80
CA MET A 184 -12.05 15.42 3.94
C MET A 184 -12.05 16.24 2.66
N PRO A 185 -11.58 15.66 1.54
CA PRO A 185 -11.35 16.43 0.34
C PRO A 185 -12.65 16.81 -0.34
N LEU A 186 -12.63 18.01 -0.91
CA LEU A 186 -13.67 18.49 -1.82
C LEU A 186 -13.45 17.91 -3.23
N GLN A 187 -14.46 18.09 -4.09
CA GLN A 187 -14.49 17.54 -5.44
C GLN A 187 -13.29 17.98 -6.30
N ASP A 188 -12.90 19.24 -6.19
CA ASP A 188 -11.77 19.85 -6.90
C ASP A 188 -10.40 19.38 -6.38
N GLU A 189 -10.36 18.66 -5.26
CA GLU A 189 -9.13 18.11 -4.68
C GLU A 189 -8.92 16.62 -5.00
N LEU A 190 -9.92 15.94 -5.61
CA LEU A 190 -9.85 14.51 -5.93
C LEU A 190 -8.67 14.14 -6.83
N TRP A 191 -8.18 15.07 -7.66
CA TRP A 191 -6.98 14.85 -8.47
C TRP A 191 -5.73 14.54 -7.62
N GLN A 192 -5.64 15.04 -6.38
CA GLN A 192 -4.52 14.78 -5.47
C GLN A 192 -4.47 13.30 -5.06
N MET A 193 -5.64 12.68 -4.87
CA MET A 193 -5.76 11.25 -4.65
C MET A 193 -5.14 10.47 -5.81
N PHE A 194 -5.56 10.76 -7.05
CA PHE A 194 -5.05 10.08 -8.24
C PHE A 194 -3.54 10.30 -8.44
N ARG A 195 -3.03 11.48 -8.10
CA ARG A 195 -1.58 11.76 -8.08
C ARG A 195 -0.83 10.82 -7.13
N LEU A 196 -1.34 10.64 -5.90
CA LEU A 196 -0.73 9.71 -4.93
C LEU A 196 -0.76 8.26 -5.43
N PHE A 197 -1.88 7.83 -5.99
CA PHE A 197 -1.98 6.49 -6.58
C PHE A 197 -0.97 6.27 -7.72
N ASP A 198 -0.78 7.27 -8.61
CA ASP A 198 0.20 7.18 -9.71
C ASP A 198 1.62 7.03 -9.15
N ARG A 199 2.00 7.88 -8.19
CA ARG A 199 3.32 7.84 -7.54
C ARG A 199 3.60 6.49 -6.88
N GLN A 200 2.63 5.94 -6.16
CA GLN A 200 2.76 4.62 -5.53
C GLN A 200 2.89 3.50 -6.56
N GLN A 201 2.15 3.56 -7.68
CA GLN A 201 2.11 2.50 -8.68
C GLN A 201 3.29 2.49 -9.64
N ARG A 202 4.03 3.59 -9.82
CA ARG A 202 5.27 3.62 -10.62
C ARG A 202 6.28 2.53 -10.22
N LYS A 203 6.24 2.06 -8.97
CA LYS A 203 7.14 1.03 -8.43
C LYS A 203 6.53 -0.38 -8.36
N ARG A 204 5.26 -0.59 -8.72
CA ARG A 204 4.57 -1.90 -8.63
C ARG A 204 4.26 -2.49 -10.02
N VAL A 205 4.54 -3.79 -10.19
CA VAL A 205 4.12 -4.56 -11.38
C VAL A 205 2.67 -5.02 -11.17
N GLY A 206 1.74 -4.40 -11.90
CA GLY A 206 0.30 -4.67 -11.81
C GLY A 206 -0.45 -3.36 -11.66
N THR A 207 -0.99 -2.85 -12.77
CA THR A 207 -1.74 -1.60 -12.75
C THR A 207 -3.15 -1.90 -12.26
N SER A 208 -3.55 -1.35 -11.11
CA SER A 208 -4.98 -1.30 -10.82
C SER A 208 -5.62 -0.39 -11.87
N GLY A 209 -6.72 -0.79 -12.50
CA GLY A 209 -7.43 0.05 -13.48
C GLY A 209 -7.85 1.42 -12.95
N PHE A 210 -7.85 1.60 -11.62
CA PHE A 210 -8.29 2.78 -10.87
C PHE A 210 -7.91 4.15 -11.46
N ILE A 211 -6.68 4.32 -11.95
CA ILE A 211 -6.13 5.65 -12.35
C ILE A 211 -6.35 5.95 -13.84
N ARG A 212 -6.80 4.99 -14.66
CA ARG A 212 -6.69 5.10 -16.12
C ARG A 212 -8.01 5.47 -16.80
N GLY A 213 -7.98 6.57 -17.56
CA GLY A 213 -9.04 6.95 -18.51
C GLY A 213 -10.41 6.98 -17.85
N LYS A 214 -11.39 6.29 -18.45
CA LYS A 214 -12.78 6.25 -17.97
C LYS A 214 -12.96 5.72 -16.55
N ASN A 215 -12.03 4.92 -16.04
CA ASN A 215 -12.12 4.44 -14.66
C ASN A 215 -11.96 5.60 -13.66
N ARG A 216 -11.07 6.55 -13.96
CA ARG A 216 -10.90 7.75 -13.14
C ARG A 216 -12.20 8.56 -13.10
N GLU A 217 -12.78 8.84 -14.26
CA GLU A 217 -14.05 9.56 -14.38
C GLU A 217 -15.18 8.83 -13.61
N PHE A 218 -15.19 7.50 -13.65
CA PHE A 218 -16.15 6.68 -12.90
C PHE A 218 -16.01 6.86 -11.38
N PHE A 219 -14.80 6.79 -10.83
CA PHE A 219 -14.58 7.01 -9.40
C PHE A 219 -14.82 8.46 -8.97
N GLU A 220 -14.49 9.44 -9.82
CA GLU A 220 -14.86 10.84 -9.59
C GLU A 220 -16.38 10.99 -9.52
N ARG A 221 -17.12 10.40 -10.46
CA ARG A 221 -18.59 10.44 -10.47
C ARG A 221 -19.20 9.72 -9.27
N LEU A 222 -18.67 8.56 -8.88
CA LEU A 222 -19.11 7.85 -7.69
C LEU A 222 -18.89 8.69 -6.42
N ALA A 223 -17.76 9.39 -6.31
CA ALA A 223 -17.48 10.26 -5.18
C ALA A 223 -18.46 11.44 -5.03
N MET A 224 -19.19 11.78 -6.10
CA MET A 224 -20.20 12.84 -6.11
C MET A 224 -21.61 12.32 -5.79
N LEU A 225 -21.81 11.01 -5.66
CA LEU A 225 -23.12 10.46 -5.36
C LEU A 225 -23.56 10.85 -3.95
N GLN A 226 -24.76 11.42 -3.86
CA GLN A 226 -25.46 11.66 -2.60
C GLN A 226 -26.63 10.66 -2.56
N GLY A 227 -26.42 9.55 -1.87
CA GLY A 227 -27.44 8.52 -1.69
C GLY A 227 -27.46 8.04 -0.25
N GLU A 228 -28.64 7.69 0.26
CA GLU A 228 -28.80 7.19 1.62
C GLU A 228 -28.19 5.79 1.79
N ALA A 229 -28.33 4.94 0.76
CA ALA A 229 -27.82 3.57 0.80
C ALA A 229 -26.33 3.45 0.44
N LEU A 230 -25.84 4.26 -0.51
CA LEU A 230 -24.46 4.23 -1.00
C LEU A 230 -23.81 5.60 -0.85
N GLU A 231 -22.73 5.65 -0.08
CA GLU A 231 -21.92 6.85 0.11
C GLU A 231 -20.45 6.54 -0.15
N VAL A 232 -19.75 7.45 -0.80
CA VAL A 232 -18.29 7.35 -0.97
C VAL A 232 -17.62 8.29 0.01
N LYS A 233 -16.71 7.75 0.83
CA LYS A 233 -15.92 8.54 1.77
C LYS A 233 -14.48 8.55 1.36
N ILE A 234 -13.94 9.74 1.19
CA ILE A 234 -12.52 9.93 0.91
C ILE A 234 -11.90 10.63 2.11
N HIS A 235 -10.78 10.09 2.57
CA HIS A 235 -10.05 10.62 3.71
C HIS A 235 -8.61 10.82 3.30
N ALA A 236 -8.06 11.99 3.60
CA ALA A 236 -6.68 12.32 3.35
C ALA A 236 -5.94 12.65 4.64
N LEU A 237 -4.68 12.25 4.71
CA LEU A 237 -3.74 12.65 5.73
C LEU A 237 -2.76 13.63 5.10
N LEU A 238 -2.66 14.82 5.67
CA LEU A 238 -1.85 15.92 5.16
C LEU A 238 -0.68 16.15 6.11
N PHE A 239 0.50 16.33 5.54
CA PHE A 239 1.68 16.81 6.24
C PHE A 239 2.13 18.09 5.57
N GLU A 240 2.20 19.20 6.31
CA GLU A 240 2.55 20.52 5.76
C GLU A 240 1.68 20.89 4.53
N ASN A 241 0.37 20.66 4.65
CA ASN A 241 -0.64 20.85 3.60
C ASN A 241 -0.47 19.98 2.35
N GLN A 242 0.43 19.00 2.35
CA GLN A 242 0.59 18.04 1.26
C GLN A 242 -0.01 16.68 1.62
N TRP A 243 -0.78 16.09 0.72
CA TRP A 243 -1.33 14.76 0.94
C TRP A 243 -0.21 13.73 0.98
N ILE A 244 -0.10 13.02 2.10
CA ILE A 244 0.87 11.92 2.30
C ILE A 244 0.20 10.55 2.35
N ALA A 245 -1.12 10.51 2.58
CA ALA A 245 -1.94 9.32 2.38
C ALA A 245 -3.38 9.68 2.06
N CYS A 246 -4.06 8.75 1.40
CA CYS A 246 -5.48 8.82 1.18
C CYS A 246 -6.13 7.44 1.16
N THR A 247 -7.38 7.40 1.60
CA THR A 247 -8.25 6.23 1.57
C THR A 247 -9.52 6.59 0.82
N TYR A 248 -9.91 5.75 -0.16
CA TYR A 248 -11.18 5.78 -0.86
C TYR A 248 -12.04 4.62 -0.33
N GLY A 249 -13.10 4.96 0.39
CA GLY A 249 -14.03 4.03 1.01
C GLY A 249 -15.40 4.04 0.35
N LEU A 250 -16.02 2.87 0.24
CA LEU A 250 -17.42 2.72 -0.15
C LEU A 250 -18.22 2.32 1.09
N CYS A 251 -19.26 3.08 1.41
CA CYS A 251 -20.12 2.86 2.57
C CYS A 251 -21.49 2.40 2.08
N CYS A 252 -21.98 1.29 2.62
CA CYS A 252 -23.33 0.80 2.34
C CYS A 252 -23.93 0.12 3.56
N ARG A 253 -25.13 0.57 3.99
CA ARG A 253 -25.94 0.00 5.09
C ARG A 253 -25.10 -0.57 6.26
N GLY A 254 -24.31 0.30 6.89
CA GLY A 254 -23.51 -0.06 8.07
C GLY A 254 -22.18 -0.80 7.79
N ARG A 255 -21.81 -1.05 6.52
CA ARG A 255 -20.51 -1.58 6.10
C ARG A 255 -19.67 -0.49 5.44
N TYR A 256 -18.43 -0.32 5.90
CA TYR A 256 -17.42 0.50 5.23
C TYR A 256 -16.42 -0.42 4.54
N ILE A 257 -16.27 -0.32 3.21
CA ILE A 257 -15.30 -1.08 2.42
C ILE A 257 -14.14 -0.17 2.05
N THR A 258 -12.94 -0.54 2.49
CA THR A 258 -11.70 0.11 2.07
C THR A 258 -11.35 -0.32 0.66
N TYR A 259 -11.83 0.44 -0.33
CA TYR A 259 -11.71 0.07 -1.73
C TYR A 259 -10.29 0.32 -2.26
N ALA A 260 -9.78 1.53 -2.10
CA ALA A 260 -8.45 1.89 -2.57
C ALA A 260 -7.71 2.74 -1.54
N ARG A 261 -6.39 2.55 -1.44
CA ARG A 261 -5.51 3.35 -0.57
C ARG A 261 -4.24 3.73 -1.30
N ALA A 262 -3.78 4.95 -1.07
CA ALA A 262 -2.47 5.40 -1.52
C ALA A 262 -1.73 6.12 -0.41
N TYR A 263 -0.42 6.10 -0.50
CA TYR A 263 0.47 6.84 0.38
C TYR A 263 1.71 7.29 -0.40
N GLU A 264 2.32 8.36 0.09
CA GLU A 264 3.59 8.86 -0.43
C GLU A 264 4.72 7.93 0.00
N PRO A 265 5.43 7.26 -0.94
CA PRO A 265 6.47 6.29 -0.60
C PRO A 265 7.61 6.84 0.26
N LEU A 266 7.88 8.15 0.18
CA LEU A 266 8.89 8.82 1.01
C LEU A 266 8.56 8.74 2.51
N PHE A 267 7.27 8.74 2.86
CA PHE A 267 6.82 8.68 4.25
C PHE A 267 6.54 7.27 4.76
N HIS A 268 6.84 6.23 3.98
CA HIS A 268 6.63 4.85 4.40
C HIS A 268 7.37 4.51 5.71
N ILE A 269 8.57 5.09 5.92
CA ILE A 269 9.35 4.84 7.15
C ILE A 269 8.64 5.36 8.41
N PHE A 270 7.84 6.41 8.27
CA PHE A 270 7.02 6.95 9.35
C PHE A 270 5.76 6.12 9.59
N GLY A 271 5.48 5.04 8.86
CA GLY A 271 4.29 4.22 9.10
C GLY A 271 2.97 4.87 8.71
N VAL A 272 3.01 5.82 7.76
CA VAL A 272 1.83 6.58 7.29
C VAL A 272 0.67 5.68 6.84
N GLU A 273 0.96 4.52 6.26
CA GLU A 273 -0.06 3.53 5.88
C GLU A 273 -0.88 3.03 7.09
N ARG A 274 -0.21 2.80 8.22
CA ARG A 274 -0.88 2.37 9.46
C ARG A 274 -1.65 3.50 10.11
N MET A 275 -1.13 4.72 10.07
CA MET A 275 -1.84 5.92 10.55
C MET A 275 -3.14 6.14 9.79
N ALA A 276 -3.10 6.04 8.45
CA ALA A 276 -4.30 6.18 7.62
C ALA A 276 -5.35 5.09 7.93
N ASN A 277 -4.92 3.86 8.23
CA ASN A 277 -5.83 2.80 8.67
C ASN A 277 -6.43 3.07 10.03
N GLN A 278 -5.62 3.43 11.02
CA GLN A 278 -6.10 3.76 12.36
C GLN A 278 -7.12 4.90 12.30
N GLU A 279 -6.86 5.92 11.48
CA GLU A 279 -7.80 7.01 11.27
C GLU A 279 -9.10 6.54 10.64
N THR A 280 -9.02 5.67 9.63
CA THR A 280 -10.21 5.10 8.98
C THR A 280 -11.03 4.28 9.97
N ILE A 281 -10.39 3.49 10.83
CA ILE A 281 -11.03 2.72 11.89
C ILE A 281 -11.72 3.64 12.91
N GLN A 282 -11.03 4.67 13.40
CA GLN A 282 -11.58 5.61 14.37
C GLN A 282 -12.80 6.36 13.82
N ARG A 283 -12.73 6.80 12.55
CA ARG A 283 -13.85 7.43 11.86
C ARG A 283 -15.00 6.47 11.65
N ALA A 284 -14.71 5.24 11.23
CA ALA A 284 -15.75 4.26 10.99
C ALA A 284 -16.49 3.91 12.30
N TYR A 285 -15.75 3.80 13.40
CA TYR A 285 -16.32 3.63 14.74
C TYR A 285 -17.18 4.84 15.15
N ALA A 286 -16.66 6.07 15.01
CA ALA A 286 -17.38 7.29 15.37
C ALA A 286 -18.65 7.53 14.53
N ALA A 287 -18.65 7.05 13.28
CA ALA A 287 -19.80 7.08 12.39
C ALA A 287 -20.77 5.89 12.59
N ASN A 288 -20.57 5.07 13.63
CA ASN A 288 -21.41 3.93 13.98
C ASN A 288 -21.55 2.87 12.87
N TYR A 289 -20.51 2.67 12.05
CA TYR A 289 -20.50 1.51 11.15
C TYR A 289 -20.40 0.22 11.97
N ARG A 290 -21.06 -0.84 11.50
CA ARG A 290 -21.01 -2.19 12.10
C ARG A 290 -19.72 -2.91 11.74
N LEU A 291 -19.29 -2.77 10.48
CA LEU A 291 -18.21 -3.56 9.91
C LEU A 291 -17.31 -2.71 9.01
N LEU A 292 -16.01 -2.78 9.27
CA LEU A 292 -14.96 -2.25 8.40
C LEU A 292 -14.33 -3.40 7.61
N ASP A 293 -14.56 -3.42 6.32
CA ASP A 293 -14.05 -4.40 5.38
C ASP A 293 -12.75 -3.89 4.73
N MET A 294 -11.69 -4.69 4.82
CA MET A 294 -10.37 -4.37 4.29
C MET A 294 -10.20 -4.78 2.81
N GLY A 295 -11.25 -5.34 2.20
CA GLY A 295 -11.29 -5.80 0.83
C GLY A 295 -10.60 -7.16 0.61
N ILE A 296 -10.62 -7.61 -0.63
CA ILE A 296 -10.15 -8.95 -1.01
C ILE A 296 -8.62 -9.00 -1.07
N GLY A 297 -7.99 -10.00 -0.46
CA GLY A 297 -6.56 -10.29 -0.67
C GLY A 297 -5.78 -10.68 0.59
N TYR A 298 -4.56 -11.17 0.37
CA TYR A 298 -3.66 -11.71 1.41
C TYR A 298 -2.60 -10.70 1.88
N GLU A 299 -2.76 -9.41 1.57
CA GLU A 299 -1.79 -8.40 1.95
C GLU A 299 -1.65 -8.33 3.49
N PRO A 300 -0.43 -8.41 4.07
CA PRO A 300 -0.23 -8.51 5.51
C PRO A 300 -0.92 -7.40 6.30
N TYR A 301 -0.92 -6.16 5.79
CA TYR A 301 -1.55 -5.02 6.45
C TYR A 301 -3.07 -5.18 6.61
N LYS A 302 -3.76 -5.92 5.72
CA LYS A 302 -5.21 -6.16 5.85
C LYS A 302 -5.52 -7.13 6.98
N LEU A 303 -4.59 -8.03 7.27
CA LEU A 303 -4.73 -9.08 8.27
C LEU A 303 -4.31 -8.61 9.67
N GLU A 304 -3.53 -7.54 9.76
CA GLU A 304 -3.03 -6.94 11.02
C GLU A 304 -4.16 -6.40 11.91
N TRP A 305 -5.23 -5.89 11.29
CA TRP A 305 -6.30 -5.14 11.97
C TRP A 305 -7.61 -5.93 12.13
N ARG A 306 -7.68 -7.15 11.61
CA ARG A 306 -8.93 -7.91 11.50
C ARG A 306 -9.39 -8.44 12.87
N SER A 307 -10.70 -8.43 13.11
CA SER A 307 -11.30 -9.26 14.16
C SER A 307 -11.81 -10.59 13.61
N GLY A 308 -12.12 -10.64 12.30
CA GLY A 308 -12.61 -11.84 11.63
C GLY A 308 -12.16 -11.96 10.18
N VAL A 309 -12.51 -13.09 9.57
CA VAL A 309 -12.29 -13.32 8.15
C VAL A 309 -13.57 -13.86 7.51
N ASP A 310 -13.90 -13.31 6.35
CA ASP A 310 -14.80 -13.92 5.39
C ASP A 310 -13.97 -14.33 4.17
N PHE A 311 -14.63 -14.86 3.15
CA PHE A 311 -13.99 -15.30 1.93
C PHE A 311 -14.81 -14.91 0.72
N THR A 312 -14.12 -14.48 -0.33
CA THR A 312 -14.73 -14.25 -1.63
C THR A 312 -14.45 -15.45 -2.51
N ARG A 313 -15.51 -15.97 -3.14
CA ARG A 313 -15.47 -17.10 -4.05
C ARG A 313 -15.55 -16.62 -5.50
N ASN A 314 -14.71 -17.22 -6.33
CA ASN A 314 -14.84 -17.18 -7.78
C ASN A 314 -15.25 -18.59 -8.22
N MET A 315 -16.43 -18.72 -8.82
CA MET A 315 -17.00 -19.98 -9.28
C MET A 315 -16.96 -20.06 -10.80
N LEU A 316 -16.43 -21.16 -11.32
CA LEU A 316 -16.39 -21.45 -12.74
C LEU A 316 -17.16 -22.75 -13.01
N ALA A 317 -18.35 -22.67 -13.59
CA ALA A 317 -19.17 -23.82 -13.98
C ALA A 317 -19.36 -23.89 -15.49
N SER A 318 -19.43 -25.10 -16.05
CA SER A 318 -19.59 -25.31 -17.49
C SER A 318 -20.78 -26.19 -17.84
N SER A 319 -21.36 -26.01 -19.03
CA SER A 319 -22.45 -26.87 -19.52
C SER A 319 -22.03 -28.32 -19.86
N GLY A 320 -20.76 -28.69 -19.65
CA GLY A 320 -20.27 -30.07 -19.80
C GLY A 320 -19.91 -30.52 -21.21
N THR A 321 -20.14 -29.72 -22.24
CA THR A 321 -19.73 -30.03 -23.62
C THR A 321 -18.20 -30.08 -23.78
N LYS A 322 -17.66 -30.84 -24.74
CA LYS A 322 -16.20 -30.99 -24.94
C LYS A 322 -15.48 -29.63 -25.08
N ARG A 323 -16.08 -28.71 -25.85
CA ARG A 323 -15.53 -27.36 -26.07
C ARG A 323 -15.54 -26.52 -24.78
N THR A 324 -16.63 -26.57 -24.02
CA THR A 324 -16.73 -25.82 -22.75
C THR A 324 -15.80 -26.37 -21.69
N LYS A 325 -15.59 -27.70 -21.62
CA LYS A 325 -14.59 -28.31 -20.73
C LYS A 325 -13.17 -27.85 -21.01
N LEU A 326 -12.77 -27.76 -22.28
CA LEU A 326 -11.42 -27.30 -22.66
C LEU A 326 -11.20 -25.83 -22.28
N LEU A 327 -12.14 -24.95 -22.64
CA LEU A 327 -12.04 -23.53 -22.29
C LEU A 327 -12.10 -23.32 -20.76
N ALA A 328 -12.97 -24.05 -20.05
CA ALA A 328 -13.04 -24.00 -18.59
C ALA A 328 -11.73 -24.49 -17.95
N GLY A 329 -11.10 -25.53 -18.48
CA GLY A 329 -9.79 -26.00 -18.03
C GLY A 329 -8.70 -24.93 -18.20
N PHE A 330 -8.67 -24.22 -19.33
CA PHE A 330 -7.74 -23.11 -19.56
C PHE A 330 -7.99 -21.95 -18.57
N LEU A 331 -9.25 -21.55 -18.37
CA LEU A 331 -9.60 -20.50 -17.40
C LEU A 331 -9.24 -20.91 -15.96
N THR A 332 -9.46 -22.18 -15.62
CA THR A 332 -9.09 -22.76 -14.31
C THR A 332 -7.59 -22.68 -14.10
N LEU A 333 -6.78 -23.06 -15.10
CA LEU A 333 -5.32 -22.98 -15.03
C LEU A 333 -4.85 -21.54 -14.88
N LYS A 334 -5.43 -20.60 -15.65
CA LYS A 334 -5.15 -19.17 -15.52
C LYS A 334 -5.40 -18.67 -14.10
N GLU A 335 -6.53 -19.02 -13.50
CA GLU A 335 -6.86 -18.58 -12.13
C GLU A 335 -5.96 -19.23 -11.07
N ARG A 336 -5.57 -20.51 -11.24
CA ARG A 336 -4.57 -21.16 -10.38
C ARG A 336 -3.22 -20.45 -10.43
N LEU A 337 -2.74 -20.11 -11.62
CA LEU A 337 -1.49 -19.36 -11.80
C LEU A 337 -1.57 -17.97 -11.18
N LYS A 338 -2.70 -17.26 -11.36
CA LYS A 338 -2.95 -15.95 -10.74
C LYS A 338 -2.93 -16.05 -9.21
N ASN A 339 -3.57 -17.07 -8.63
CA ASN A 339 -3.60 -17.29 -7.18
C ASN A 339 -2.22 -17.68 -6.63
N PHE A 340 -1.46 -18.49 -7.37
CA PHE A 340 -0.07 -18.83 -7.00
C PHE A 340 0.84 -17.59 -7.00
N ALA A 341 0.74 -16.73 -8.01
CA ALA A 341 1.46 -15.46 -8.06
C ALA A 341 1.06 -14.51 -6.92
N LYS A 342 -0.24 -14.44 -6.59
CA LYS A 342 -0.73 -13.65 -5.46
C LYS A 342 -0.28 -14.20 -4.10
N GLY A 343 -0.21 -15.52 -3.91
CA GLY A 343 0.23 -16.14 -2.67
C GLY A 343 1.72 -16.00 -2.38
N SER A 344 2.55 -15.78 -3.41
CA SER A 344 4.01 -15.65 -3.30
C SER A 344 4.48 -14.18 -3.17
N GLN A 345 3.59 -13.27 -2.77
CA GLN A 345 3.81 -11.82 -2.71
C GLN A 345 5.04 -11.39 -1.88
N HIS A 346 5.44 -12.19 -0.89
CA HIS A 346 6.66 -11.96 -0.09
C HIS A 346 7.96 -12.08 -0.91
N TRP A 347 7.96 -12.84 -2.01
CA TRP A 347 9.15 -13.11 -2.82
C TRP A 347 9.17 -12.38 -4.17
N GLN A 348 8.01 -11.99 -4.71
CA GLN A 348 7.90 -11.60 -6.11
C GLN A 348 7.97 -10.08 -6.39
N GLN A 349 7.49 -9.20 -5.51
CA GLN A 349 7.28 -7.79 -5.91
C GLN A 349 8.55 -6.94 -6.05
N PRO A 350 9.53 -6.97 -5.14
CA PRO A 350 10.77 -6.18 -5.30
C PRO A 350 11.65 -6.75 -6.42
N LEU A 351 11.77 -8.07 -6.46
CA LEU A 351 12.65 -8.81 -7.37
C LEU A 351 12.18 -8.74 -8.83
N LEU A 352 10.90 -8.99 -9.12
CA LEU A 352 10.40 -8.93 -10.50
C LEU A 352 10.32 -7.50 -11.03
N GLY A 353 10.06 -6.51 -10.17
CA GLY A 353 10.09 -5.10 -10.55
C GLY A 353 11.50 -4.65 -10.95
N GLN A 354 12.50 -4.97 -10.12
CA GLN A 354 13.91 -4.68 -10.39
C GLN A 354 14.43 -5.48 -11.59
N LEU A 355 14.11 -6.78 -11.70
CA LEU A 355 14.48 -7.60 -12.85
C LEU A 355 13.84 -7.11 -14.14
N ARG A 356 12.57 -6.68 -14.13
CA ARG A 356 11.91 -6.11 -15.32
C ARG A 356 12.56 -4.80 -15.73
N LEU A 357 12.95 -3.95 -14.78
CA LEU A 357 13.70 -2.72 -15.08
C LEU A 357 15.10 -3.02 -15.61
N LEU A 358 15.82 -3.98 -15.01
CA LEU A 358 17.14 -4.45 -15.45
C LEU A 358 17.10 -5.11 -16.83
N VAL A 359 16.06 -5.89 -17.14
CA VAL A 359 15.88 -6.54 -18.45
C VAL A 359 15.46 -5.53 -19.50
N LYS A 360 14.64 -4.53 -19.14
CA LYS A 360 14.10 -3.56 -20.09
C LYS A 360 15.04 -2.37 -20.36
N TYR A 361 15.86 -1.99 -19.39
CA TYR A 361 16.68 -0.78 -19.44
C TYR A 361 18.11 -0.96 -18.90
N GLY A 362 18.45 -2.11 -18.33
CA GLY A 362 19.74 -2.33 -17.67
C GLY A 362 20.89 -2.52 -18.66
N LYS A 363 21.98 -1.81 -18.43
CA LYS A 363 23.27 -2.01 -19.10
C LYS A 363 24.05 -3.10 -18.37
N VAL A 364 25.13 -3.61 -18.99
CA VAL A 364 26.03 -4.62 -18.39
C VAL A 364 26.57 -4.17 -17.02
N LYS A 365 26.77 -2.86 -16.84
CA LYS A 365 27.17 -2.26 -15.56
C LYS A 365 26.12 -2.47 -14.46
N ASP A 366 24.83 -2.36 -14.78
CA ASP A 366 23.74 -2.52 -13.81
C ASP A 366 23.60 -3.99 -13.37
N TRP A 367 23.91 -4.94 -14.26
CA TRP A 367 24.00 -6.37 -13.94
C TRP A 367 25.20 -6.70 -13.04
N LEU A 368 26.35 -6.08 -13.29
CA LEU A 368 27.53 -6.20 -12.44
C LEU A 368 27.30 -5.59 -11.06
N GLU A 369 26.66 -4.42 -10.97
CA GLU A 369 26.28 -3.79 -9.70
C GLU A 369 25.29 -4.66 -8.92
N TYR A 370 24.30 -5.27 -9.59
CA TYR A 370 23.39 -6.22 -8.95
C TYR A 370 24.12 -7.48 -8.44
N GLY A 371 25.04 -8.03 -9.24
CA GLY A 371 25.90 -9.15 -8.83
C GLY A 371 26.81 -8.80 -7.65
N GLN A 372 27.36 -7.59 -7.63
CA GLN A 372 28.16 -7.09 -6.52
C GLN A 372 27.33 -6.93 -5.25
N GLN A 373 26.13 -6.34 -5.32
CA GLN A 373 25.21 -6.25 -4.19
C GLN A 373 24.82 -7.62 -3.64
N PHE A 374 24.72 -8.62 -4.52
CA PHE A 374 24.49 -10.01 -4.13
C PHE A 374 25.69 -10.57 -3.36
N VAL A 375 26.92 -10.41 -3.85
CA VAL A 375 28.15 -10.84 -3.14
C VAL A 375 28.31 -10.11 -1.80
N GLU A 376 28.04 -8.81 -1.77
CA GLU A 376 28.04 -7.98 -0.56
C GLU A 376 26.98 -8.41 0.47
N ARG A 377 25.94 -9.18 0.09
CA ARG A 377 25.03 -9.78 1.08
C ARG A 377 25.67 -10.95 1.82
N PHE A 378 26.61 -11.65 1.20
CA PHE A 378 27.20 -12.89 1.73
C PHE A 378 28.52 -12.68 2.46
N ILE A 379 29.35 -11.72 2.04
CA ILE A 379 30.66 -11.45 2.66
C ILE A 379 30.79 -9.95 2.89
N ARG A 380 30.79 -9.51 4.17
CA ARG A 380 31.10 -8.13 4.56
C ARG A 380 32.19 -8.13 5.61
N LEU A 381 33.34 -7.58 5.23
CA LEU A 381 34.39 -7.19 6.16
C LEU A 381 34.42 -5.66 6.20
N GLN A 382 33.95 -5.10 7.32
CA GLN A 382 33.92 -3.66 7.51
C GLN A 382 34.66 -3.30 8.80
N GLN A 383 35.56 -2.34 8.71
CA GLN A 383 36.23 -1.76 9.86
C GLN A 383 35.98 -0.26 9.83
N VAL A 384 35.50 0.26 10.95
CA VAL A 384 35.20 1.68 11.14
C VAL A 384 35.85 2.15 12.44
N THR A 385 36.42 3.34 12.43
CA THR A 385 36.99 3.98 13.62
C THR A 385 36.16 5.21 13.95
N LEU A 386 35.77 5.31 15.21
CA LEU A 386 35.06 6.44 15.79
C LEU A 386 36.08 7.43 16.35
N TYR A 387 35.89 8.69 15.98
CA TYR A 387 36.75 9.80 16.35
C TYR A 387 35.94 10.81 17.14
N GLU A 388 36.55 11.41 18.15
CA GLU A 388 35.99 12.46 18.99
C GLU A 388 36.80 13.73 18.86
N LEU A 389 36.11 14.85 18.73
CA LEU A 389 36.65 16.19 18.93
C LEU A 389 36.11 16.73 20.24
N SER A 390 36.98 16.87 21.23
CA SER A 390 36.63 17.42 22.53
C SER A 390 36.27 18.90 22.43
N PRO A 391 35.45 19.43 23.36
CA PRO A 391 35.20 20.87 23.46
C PRO A 391 36.53 21.58 23.72
N SER A 392 36.96 22.42 22.78
CA SER A 392 38.20 23.19 22.96
C SER A 392 37.88 24.49 23.67
N GLU A 393 38.69 24.84 24.67
CA GLU A 393 38.79 26.23 25.11
C GLU A 393 39.34 27.05 23.93
N ALA A 394 38.50 27.95 23.41
CA ALA A 394 38.80 29.06 22.51
C ALA A 394 40.04 28.93 21.58
N ILE A 395 39.86 28.29 20.42
CA ILE A 395 40.63 28.70 19.22
C ILE A 395 39.61 29.17 18.20
N ALA A 396 39.50 30.49 18.07
CA ALA A 396 38.66 31.12 17.06
C ALA A 396 39.09 30.63 15.66
N PRO A 397 38.16 30.19 14.81
CA PRO A 397 38.50 29.78 13.46
C PRO A 397 39.14 30.97 12.71
N GLN A 398 40.27 30.74 12.04
CA GLN A 398 40.99 31.75 11.26
C GLN A 398 40.22 32.22 10.00
N GLN A 399 39.05 31.62 9.71
CA GLN A 399 38.17 31.99 8.61
C GLN A 399 36.80 32.44 9.13
N PRO A 400 36.17 33.47 8.54
CA PRO A 400 34.81 33.85 8.88
C PRO A 400 33.85 32.74 8.43
N VAL A 401 33.42 31.90 9.38
CA VAL A 401 32.57 30.74 9.08
C VAL A 401 31.11 31.12 8.81
N GLY A 402 30.70 32.36 9.11
CA GLY A 402 29.39 32.93 8.74
C GLY A 402 28.17 32.01 8.91
N ASN A 403 27.07 32.34 8.24
CA ASN A 403 25.93 31.42 8.07
C ASN A 403 26.16 30.53 6.83
N LEU A 404 27.30 29.84 6.76
CA LEU A 404 27.66 28.99 5.61
C LEU A 404 26.74 27.78 5.44
N PHE A 405 26.11 27.34 6.52
CA PHE A 405 25.13 26.26 6.48
C PHE A 405 23.83 26.70 7.11
N MET A 406 22.73 26.21 6.55
CA MET A 406 21.39 26.40 7.10
C MET A 406 20.76 25.05 7.40
N GLU A 407 19.94 25.01 8.45
CA GLU A 407 19.13 23.82 8.73
C GLU A 407 18.14 23.60 7.58
N MET A 408 18.14 22.39 7.04
CA MET A 408 17.21 21.98 5.99
C MET A 408 15.90 21.58 6.65
N SER A 409 14.79 22.19 6.23
CA SER A 409 13.48 21.78 6.70
C SER A 409 13.03 20.49 6.02
N ILE A 410 12.12 19.75 6.64
CA ILE A 410 11.54 18.56 6.03
C ILE A 410 10.78 18.89 4.73
N GLN A 411 10.17 20.07 4.63
CA GLN A 411 9.46 20.54 3.42
C GLN A 411 10.42 20.68 2.24
N GLU A 412 11.63 21.19 2.47
CA GLU A 412 12.68 21.29 1.45
C GLU A 412 13.15 19.90 1.03
N ALA A 413 13.33 18.99 1.99
CA ALA A 413 13.69 17.61 1.69
C ALA A 413 12.61 16.85 0.90
N MET A 414 11.32 17.16 1.11
CA MET A 414 10.22 16.61 0.31
C MET A 414 10.32 17.02 -1.17
N GLN A 415 10.76 18.24 -1.46
CA GLN A 415 10.92 18.74 -2.84
C GLN A 415 12.06 18.03 -3.59
N LEU A 416 13.06 17.53 -2.87
CA LEU A 416 14.21 16.83 -3.46
C LEU A 416 13.90 15.37 -3.82
N GLU A 417 12.76 14.82 -3.36
CA GLU A 417 12.32 13.44 -3.57
C GLU A 417 13.35 12.35 -3.18
N GLN A 418 14.24 12.65 -2.23
CA GLN A 418 15.30 11.74 -1.79
C GLN A 418 14.88 10.96 -0.55
N LYS A 419 14.81 9.63 -0.68
CA LYS A 419 14.43 8.72 0.42
C LYS A 419 15.42 8.77 1.59
N GLU A 420 16.70 8.99 1.32
CA GLU A 420 17.77 9.03 2.33
C GLU A 420 17.58 10.17 3.33
N LEU A 421 17.09 11.34 2.87
CA LEU A 421 16.80 12.47 3.74
C LEU A 421 15.68 12.15 4.74
N MET A 422 14.63 11.47 4.28
CA MET A 422 13.52 11.06 5.14
C MET A 422 13.95 10.05 6.21
N ASP A 423 14.89 9.16 5.87
CA ASP A 423 15.45 8.20 6.83
C ASP A 423 16.26 8.91 7.93
N LEU A 424 17.02 9.94 7.57
CA LEU A 424 17.74 10.76 8.55
C LEU A 424 16.79 11.54 9.47
N PHE A 425 15.74 12.17 8.94
CA PHE A 425 14.72 12.82 9.76
C PHE A 425 14.02 11.82 10.70
N TYR A 426 13.68 10.62 10.22
CA TYR A 426 13.05 9.59 11.04
C TYR A 426 13.93 9.11 12.20
N LYS A 427 15.25 9.06 11.98
CA LYS A 427 16.25 8.74 13.00
C LYS A 427 16.47 9.88 13.99
N GLY A 428 16.05 11.11 13.67
CA GLY A 428 16.18 12.28 14.55
C GLY A 428 17.39 13.16 14.24
N TYR A 429 17.95 13.07 13.03
CA TYR A 429 19.05 13.94 12.62
C TYR A 429 18.53 15.35 12.27
N THR A 430 19.31 16.36 12.66
CA THR A 430 19.23 17.72 12.13
C THR A 430 20.07 17.79 10.85
N LEU A 431 19.43 18.15 9.73
CA LEU A 431 20.07 18.21 8.42
C LEU A 431 20.56 19.62 8.11
N TYR A 432 21.73 19.75 7.50
CA TYR A 432 22.30 21.03 7.09
C TYR A 432 22.56 21.04 5.60
N LYS A 433 22.29 22.16 4.95
CA LYS A 433 22.56 22.43 3.53
C LYS A 433 23.45 23.64 3.36
N ASP A 434 24.16 23.69 2.24
CA ASP A 434 24.87 24.87 1.77
C ASP A 434 23.92 25.72 0.91
N PRO A 435 23.50 26.92 1.36
CA PRO A 435 22.59 27.78 0.61
C PRO A 435 23.24 28.41 -0.63
N PHE A 436 24.57 28.38 -0.75
CA PHE A 436 25.32 28.97 -1.86
C PHE A 436 25.68 27.95 -2.94
N ALA A 437 25.54 26.65 -2.65
CA ALA A 437 25.67 25.62 -3.67
C ALA A 437 24.48 25.68 -4.63
N GLU A 438 24.72 25.57 -5.95
CA GLU A 438 23.67 25.56 -7.00
C GLU A 438 22.62 24.46 -6.81
N THR A 439 22.89 23.50 -5.92
CA THR A 439 21.99 22.41 -5.59
C THR A 439 21.65 22.46 -4.11
N ASN A 440 20.35 22.44 -3.75
CA ASN A 440 19.80 22.27 -2.40
C ASN A 440 20.17 20.90 -1.75
N LYS A 441 21.37 20.37 -2.00
CA LYS A 441 21.84 19.08 -1.52
C LYS A 441 22.18 19.17 -0.03
N LEU A 442 22.01 18.03 0.63
CA LEU A 442 22.50 17.80 1.99
C LEU A 442 24.02 18.01 2.03
N ALA A 443 24.50 18.87 2.93
CA ALA A 443 25.91 19.07 3.21
C ALA A 443 26.40 18.11 4.30
N PHE A 444 25.66 18.03 5.42
CA PHE A 444 25.90 17.08 6.49
C PHE A 444 24.69 16.93 7.42
N ALA A 445 24.73 15.93 8.30
CA ALA A 445 23.68 15.67 9.28
C ALA A 445 24.27 15.52 10.69
N LEU A 446 23.61 16.12 11.69
CA LEU A 446 23.99 16.01 13.11
C LEU A 446 22.92 15.26 13.90
N HIS A 447 23.33 14.43 14.84
CA HIS A 447 22.42 13.78 15.78
C HIS A 447 22.84 14.04 17.23
N ALA A 448 21.91 14.43 18.08
CA ALA A 448 22.22 14.96 19.41
C ALA A 448 22.18 13.93 20.55
N SER A 449 21.57 12.76 20.34
CA SER A 449 21.29 11.81 21.43
C SER A 449 21.81 10.40 21.22
N HIS A 450 22.03 10.01 19.98
CA HIS A 450 22.49 8.68 19.56
C HIS A 450 23.45 8.81 18.39
N TRP A 451 24.29 7.80 18.18
CA TRP A 451 24.97 7.64 16.90
C TRP A 451 24.45 6.39 16.22
N HIS A 452 24.21 6.51 14.92
CA HIS A 452 23.70 5.41 14.10
C HIS A 452 24.74 5.01 13.07
N MET A 453 24.98 3.70 12.99
CA MET A 453 25.78 3.12 11.91
C MET A 453 24.96 2.08 11.17
N ASP A 454 24.32 2.52 10.08
CA ASP A 454 23.41 1.68 9.29
C ASP A 454 24.09 0.46 8.69
N THR A 455 25.37 0.58 8.32
CA THR A 455 26.13 -0.53 7.75
C THR A 455 26.32 -1.68 8.74
N LEU A 456 26.34 -1.37 10.04
CA LEU A 456 26.54 -2.32 11.13
C LEU A 456 25.27 -2.61 11.93
N GLN A 457 24.20 -1.85 11.70
CA GLN A 457 22.96 -1.85 12.48
C GLN A 457 23.21 -1.54 13.97
N ILE A 458 24.18 -0.68 14.26
CA ILE A 458 24.51 -0.25 15.64
C ILE A 458 23.78 1.07 15.92
N THR A 459 23.16 1.14 17.09
CA THR A 459 22.54 2.37 17.63
C THR A 459 22.85 2.41 19.12
N GLU A 460 23.60 3.41 19.54
CA GLU A 460 23.98 3.61 20.93
C GLU A 460 23.74 5.07 21.33
N ALA A 461 23.43 5.29 22.60
CA ALA A 461 23.25 6.62 23.15
C ALA A 461 24.59 7.37 23.17
N LEU A 462 24.56 8.64 22.81
CA LEU A 462 25.70 9.54 22.93
C LEU A 462 25.87 9.99 24.38
N PRO A 463 27.10 10.27 24.82
CA PRO A 463 27.34 10.97 26.08
C PRO A 463 26.63 12.33 26.10
N LYS A 464 26.39 12.86 27.31
CA LYS A 464 25.83 14.21 27.46
C LYS A 464 26.75 15.23 26.78
N GLN A 465 26.16 16.21 26.09
CA GLN A 465 26.88 17.27 25.37
C GLN A 465 27.71 16.76 24.18
N THR A 466 27.36 15.62 23.60
CA THR A 466 28.01 15.12 22.38
C THR A 466 27.03 15.13 21.20
N CYS A 467 27.50 15.58 20.04
CA CYS A 467 26.80 15.42 18.77
C CYS A 467 27.53 14.40 17.88
N PHE A 468 26.79 13.66 17.07
CA PHE A 468 27.32 12.76 16.05
C PHE A 468 27.16 13.36 14.66
N LEU A 469 28.25 13.43 13.90
CA LEU A 469 28.31 13.87 12.51
C LEU A 469 28.20 12.67 11.57
N SER A 470 27.24 12.75 10.65
CA SER A 470 26.97 11.75 9.61
C SER A 470 26.78 12.44 8.25
N HIS A 471 26.87 11.65 7.18
CA HIS A 471 26.70 12.10 5.79
C HIS A 471 27.57 13.32 5.44
N ASP A 472 28.82 13.32 5.92
CA ASP A 472 29.78 14.39 5.68
C ASP A 472 30.52 14.19 4.35
N ASP A 473 30.67 15.28 3.59
CA ASP A 473 31.63 15.32 2.49
C ASP A 473 33.04 15.47 3.07
N ALA A 474 33.89 14.47 2.83
CA ALA A 474 35.27 14.46 3.30
C ALA A 474 36.09 15.67 2.81
N THR A 475 35.66 16.33 1.73
CA THR A 475 36.30 17.55 1.21
C THR A 475 35.92 18.81 1.98
N GLN A 476 34.78 18.82 2.66
CA GLN A 476 34.27 19.98 3.42
C GLN A 476 34.44 19.84 4.93
N ILE A 477 35.08 18.78 5.39
CA ILE A 477 35.16 18.44 6.81
C ILE A 477 35.76 19.56 7.67
N ASP A 478 36.72 20.32 7.15
CA ASP A 478 37.33 21.45 7.85
C ASP A 478 36.30 22.57 8.12
N ILE A 479 35.49 22.88 7.10
CA ILE A 479 34.47 23.92 7.14
C ILE A 479 33.35 23.49 8.09
N ILE A 480 32.93 22.22 8.02
CA ILE A 480 31.92 21.64 8.92
C ILE A 480 32.41 21.67 10.38
N THR A 481 33.65 21.27 10.64
CA THR A 481 34.24 21.32 11.98
C THR A 481 34.31 22.76 12.51
N ALA A 482 34.71 23.72 11.68
CA ALA A 482 34.76 25.13 12.05
C ALA A 482 33.35 25.67 12.37
N TYR A 483 32.36 25.32 11.57
CA TYR A 483 30.95 25.71 11.78
C TYR A 483 30.39 25.12 13.06
N PHE A 484 30.68 23.84 13.34
CA PHE A 484 30.25 23.18 14.57
C PHE A 484 30.85 23.84 15.80
N ARG A 485 32.16 24.15 15.80
CA ARG A 485 32.82 24.85 16.91
C ARG A 485 32.22 26.23 17.16
N HIS A 486 31.82 26.94 16.11
CA HIS A 486 31.17 28.25 16.24
C HIS A 486 29.74 28.14 16.78
N SER A 487 28.94 27.22 16.25
CA SER A 487 27.51 27.08 16.58
C SER A 487 27.26 26.34 17.91
N LYS A 488 28.14 25.40 18.30
CA LYS A 488 28.00 24.54 19.47
C LYS A 488 29.35 24.36 20.21
N PRO A 489 29.95 25.45 20.74
CA PRO A 489 31.31 25.43 21.31
C PRO A 489 31.47 24.52 22.53
N THR A 490 30.39 24.29 23.29
CA THR A 490 30.41 23.50 24.53
C THR A 490 30.17 22.00 24.31
N GLN A 491 30.04 21.55 23.06
CA GLN A 491 29.71 20.16 22.74
C GLN A 491 30.88 19.43 22.08
N ALA A 492 31.03 18.15 22.40
CA ALA A 492 31.95 17.26 21.69
C ALA A 492 31.34 16.83 20.34
N LEU A 493 32.18 16.59 19.33
CA LEU A 493 31.75 16.11 18.02
C LEU A 493 32.34 14.73 17.72
N TRP A 494 31.47 13.75 17.56
CA TRP A 494 31.82 12.39 17.17
C TRP A 494 31.64 12.20 15.67
N ILE A 495 32.55 11.48 15.03
CA ILE A 495 32.49 11.17 13.60
C ILE A 495 33.09 9.80 13.33
N THR A 496 32.55 9.09 12.33
CA THR A 496 33.10 7.81 11.90
C THR A 496 33.91 7.95 10.61
N ALA A 497 34.97 7.16 10.50
CA ALA A 497 35.70 6.97 9.26
C ALA A 497 35.99 5.49 9.02
N GLY A 498 35.64 5.02 7.82
CA GLY A 498 35.93 3.66 7.38
C GLY A 498 37.42 3.43 7.17
N PHE A 499 37.85 2.18 7.25
CA PHE A 499 39.25 1.79 7.05
C PHE A 499 39.85 2.32 5.73
N TRP A 500 39.08 2.25 4.64
CA TRP A 500 39.48 2.70 3.31
C TRP A 500 39.51 4.22 3.12
N GLN A 501 38.92 5.00 4.05
CA GLN A 501 38.87 6.47 4.00
C GLN A 501 40.13 7.09 4.64
N TRP A 502 41.31 6.66 4.21
CA TRP A 502 42.58 7.07 4.82
C TRP A 502 42.81 8.60 4.78
N ARG A 503 42.37 9.28 3.70
CA ARG A 503 42.44 10.74 3.56
C ARG A 503 41.63 11.44 4.66
N LYS A 504 40.37 11.02 4.85
CA LYS A 504 39.48 11.51 5.91
C LYS A 504 40.11 11.31 7.29
N ARG A 505 40.63 10.10 7.57
CA ARG A 505 41.28 9.79 8.85
C ARG A 505 42.49 10.68 9.13
N LYS A 506 43.35 10.89 8.13
CA LYS A 506 44.50 11.80 8.26
C LYS A 506 44.04 13.23 8.53
N ARG A 507 42.99 13.68 7.83
CA ARG A 507 42.44 15.03 8.00
C ARG A 507 41.81 15.24 9.38
N LEU A 508 41.05 14.26 9.88
CA LEU A 508 40.49 14.27 11.23
C LEU A 508 41.57 14.44 12.30
N ILE A 509 42.68 13.70 12.20
CA ILE A 509 43.81 13.85 13.13
C ILE A 509 44.43 15.25 13.04
N GLN A 510 44.57 15.81 11.82
CA GLN A 510 45.08 17.18 11.64
C GLN A 510 44.17 18.26 12.26
N LEU A 511 42.86 18.02 12.28
CA LEU A 511 41.86 18.90 12.90
C LEU A 511 41.75 18.75 14.42
N GLY A 512 42.51 17.81 15.01
CA GLY A 512 42.56 17.56 16.45
C GLY A 512 41.59 16.49 16.95
N TYR A 513 40.99 15.67 16.07
CA TYR A 513 40.15 14.56 16.50
C TYR A 513 40.99 13.39 17.04
N GLN A 514 40.57 12.81 18.16
CA GLN A 514 41.19 11.64 18.78
C GLN A 514 40.37 10.37 18.50
N PRO A 515 41.00 9.24 18.17
CA PRO A 515 40.29 7.97 17.98
C PRO A 515 39.85 7.40 19.33
N ILE A 516 38.55 7.13 19.48
CA ILE A 516 37.97 6.63 20.75
C ILE A 516 37.59 5.15 20.70
N SER A 517 37.16 4.65 19.54
CA SER A 517 36.87 3.24 19.38
C SER A 517 37.11 2.76 17.95
N ARG A 518 37.38 1.47 17.80
CA ARG A 518 37.47 0.77 16.53
C ARG A 518 36.52 -0.40 16.55
N ILE A 519 35.66 -0.45 15.53
CA ILE A 519 34.64 -1.48 15.37
C ILE A 519 34.99 -2.28 14.13
N LYS A 520 35.17 -3.59 14.32
CA LYS A 520 35.36 -4.57 13.24
C LYS A 520 34.11 -5.42 13.17
N HIS A 521 33.52 -5.49 11.98
CA HIS A 521 32.36 -6.31 11.69
C HIS A 521 32.71 -7.32 10.61
N TYR A 522 32.47 -8.57 10.94
CA TYR A 522 32.63 -9.71 10.04
C TYR A 522 31.28 -10.39 9.86
N LYS A 523 30.81 -10.44 8.61
CA LYS A 523 29.63 -11.22 8.24
C LYS A 523 30.00 -12.15 7.08
N MET A 524 29.85 -13.45 7.31
CA MET A 524 30.01 -14.50 6.29
C MET A 524 28.79 -15.42 6.34
N ALA A 525 27.96 -15.39 5.30
CA ALA A 525 26.68 -16.10 5.23
C ALA A 525 25.79 -15.82 6.47
N TYR A 526 25.49 -16.85 7.27
CA TYR A 526 24.69 -16.73 8.50
C TYR A 526 25.51 -16.37 9.74
N TYR A 527 26.84 -16.39 9.65
CA TYR A 527 27.72 -16.08 10.77
C TYR A 527 27.97 -14.56 10.84
N LYS A 528 27.67 -13.95 11.99
CA LYS A 528 27.87 -12.52 12.27
C LYS A 528 28.71 -12.40 13.55
N ARG A 529 29.82 -11.65 13.51
CA ARG A 529 30.63 -11.34 14.69
C ARG A 529 30.96 -9.85 14.71
N HIS A 530 30.68 -9.21 15.84
CA HIS A 530 31.08 -7.83 16.12
C HIS A 530 32.24 -7.83 17.10
N HIS A 531 33.25 -7.00 16.82
CA HIS A 531 34.35 -6.78 17.74
C HIS A 531 34.56 -5.28 17.91
N VAL A 532 34.38 -4.80 19.15
CA VAL A 532 34.63 -3.42 19.53
C VAL A 532 35.92 -3.38 20.34
N GLU A 533 36.90 -2.60 19.86
CA GLU A 533 38.14 -2.26 20.56
C GLU A 533 38.00 -0.81 21.02
N LYS A 534 37.99 -0.56 22.34
CA LYS A 534 37.98 0.82 22.89
C LYS A 534 39.42 1.29 23.10
N TYR A 535 39.70 2.54 22.75
CA TYR A 535 40.98 3.18 23.03
C TYR A 535 40.84 3.92 24.37
N THR A 536 41.15 3.25 25.49
CA THR A 536 41.24 3.88 26.82
C THR A 536 42.69 4.25 27.13
N GLU A 537 42.92 5.36 27.83
CA GLU A 537 44.27 5.82 28.26
C GLU A 537 44.95 4.85 29.24
N SER A 538 44.19 3.91 29.83
CA SER A 538 44.69 2.73 30.53
C SER A 538 44.31 1.48 29.74
N GLY A 539 45.30 0.69 29.30
CA GLY A 539 45.23 -0.59 28.59
C GLY A 539 43.84 -1.18 28.32
N GLY A 540 43.51 -1.35 27.04
CA GLY A 540 42.18 -1.68 26.52
C GLY A 540 41.44 -2.82 27.22
N ASP A 541 40.28 -2.48 27.78
CA ASP A 541 39.26 -3.47 28.12
C ASP A 541 38.52 -3.93 26.86
N VAL A 542 38.59 -5.24 26.64
CA VAL A 542 38.01 -5.94 25.49
C VAL A 542 36.65 -6.48 25.88
N HIS A 543 35.58 -5.95 25.29
CA HIS A 543 34.24 -6.53 25.41
C HIS A 543 33.83 -7.18 24.08
N SER A 544 33.72 -8.51 24.07
CA SER A 544 33.02 -9.25 23.03
C SER A 544 31.53 -9.31 23.38
N VAL A 545 30.69 -8.67 22.57
CA VAL A 545 29.23 -8.86 22.63
C VAL A 545 28.88 -10.00 21.68
N HIS A 546 28.33 -11.09 22.22
CA HIS A 546 27.93 -12.28 21.46
C HIS A 546 26.58 -12.12 20.79
#